data_AF-A0A516PVR1-F1
#
_entry.id   AF-A0A516PVR1-F1
#
_cell.length_a   1.000
_cell.length_b   1.000
_cell.length_c   1.000
_cell.angle_alpha   90.00
_cell.angle_beta   90.00
_cell.angle_gamma   90.00
#
_symmetry.space_group_name_H-M   'P 1'
#
loop_
_entity.id
_entity.type
_entity.pdbx_description
1 polymer ?
#
loop_
_entity_poly.entity_id
_entity_poly.type
_entity_poly.pdbx_seq_one_letter_code
_entity_poly.pdbx_strand_id
1 'polypeptide(L)'
;MNDTFLGPVNADESMTNPGFIHGSILLARRDGVPYTTITAGTHEAPESIASPPGAVNGDPWYWNGDGIVDGGKLRVFQGRIGKTDGDPPWNFGWLGSDVVTYRPDFSVEKITETYGEPGGVNWGNELVRVGSHIYIYGNKDGAAYVARCRNGSLMEKDWQFYTGDGWSTDPGAATMITNDVGASYSVTPMSGRFVLTTTSTAIFTDHKIYVASASSPVGPFGARTAVYTAPEGGVGNLYAPYNVAAHPGISRGRELIISYNVNSQSGDDLLANANNNRPRFVKINFTRSGG
;
A
#
# COMPACT_ATOMS: atom_id res chain seq x y z
N MET A 1 6.74 -3.00 -4.43
CA MET A 1 5.98 -4.20 -4.86
C MET A 1 6.12 -5.24 -3.77
N ASN A 2 5.02 -5.88 -3.38
CA ASN A 2 5.04 -6.91 -2.33
C ASN A 2 5.36 -8.28 -2.96
N ASP A 3 4.71 -9.34 -2.52
CA ASP A 3 4.79 -10.68 -3.12
C ASP A 3 4.82 -10.63 -4.65
N THR A 4 5.94 -11.08 -5.23
CA THR A 4 6.25 -10.95 -6.65
C THR A 4 6.90 -12.23 -7.16
N PHE A 5 6.30 -12.81 -8.20
CA PHE A 5 6.93 -13.87 -8.98
C PHE A 5 8.07 -13.34 -9.84
N LEU A 6 9.18 -14.07 -9.88
CA LEU A 6 10.39 -13.74 -10.63
C LEU A 6 10.72 -14.86 -11.62
N GLY A 7 11.17 -14.49 -12.80
CA GLY A 7 11.56 -15.44 -13.84
C GLY A 7 10.87 -15.15 -15.17
N PRO A 8 11.16 -15.96 -16.19
CA PRO A 8 10.57 -15.78 -17.50
C PRO A 8 9.08 -16.14 -17.48
N VAL A 9 8.31 -15.43 -18.29
CA VAL A 9 6.94 -15.78 -18.64
C VAL A 9 6.96 -16.49 -19.98
N ASN A 10 6.26 -17.63 -20.07
CA ASN A 10 6.17 -18.44 -21.28
C ASN A 10 5.34 -17.71 -22.36
N ALA A 11 5.41 -18.18 -23.61
CA ALA A 11 4.70 -17.56 -24.74
C ALA A 11 3.16 -17.59 -24.59
N ASP A 12 2.63 -18.49 -23.78
CA ASP A 12 1.21 -18.61 -23.43
C ASP A 12 0.83 -17.86 -22.14
N GLU A 13 1.73 -16.99 -21.65
CA GLU A 13 1.63 -16.25 -20.38
C GLU A 13 1.74 -17.10 -19.11
N SER A 14 1.97 -18.41 -19.20
CA SER A 14 2.18 -19.25 -18.01
C SER A 14 3.57 -19.04 -17.39
N MET A 15 3.75 -19.48 -16.15
CA MET A 15 5.02 -19.50 -15.42
C MET A 15 5.34 -20.92 -14.94
N THR A 16 6.58 -21.34 -15.09
CA THR A 16 7.05 -22.67 -14.63
C THR A 16 8.10 -22.47 -13.54
N ASN A 17 7.76 -22.87 -12.31
CA ASN A 17 8.62 -22.72 -11.12
C ASN A 17 9.25 -21.32 -10.99
N PRO A 18 8.44 -20.24 -10.99
CA PRO A 18 8.97 -18.89 -10.79
C PRO A 18 9.63 -18.76 -9.41
N GLY A 19 10.68 -17.95 -9.32
CA GLY A 19 11.17 -17.44 -8.04
C GLY A 19 10.12 -16.57 -7.37
N PHE A 20 10.30 -16.28 -6.08
CA PHE A 20 9.34 -15.50 -5.30
C PHE A 20 10.05 -14.66 -4.25
N ILE A 21 9.71 -13.38 -4.18
CA ILE A 21 10.19 -12.44 -3.16
C ILE A 21 9.01 -11.65 -2.58
N HIS A 22 9.15 -11.19 -1.35
CA HIS A 22 8.10 -10.46 -0.62
C HIS A 22 8.17 -8.94 -0.79
N GLY A 23 9.30 -8.41 -1.27
CA GLY A 23 9.50 -6.97 -1.40
C GLY A 23 10.50 -6.60 -2.48
N SER A 24 10.13 -5.66 -3.35
CA SER A 24 11.03 -5.03 -4.33
C SER A 24 10.64 -3.57 -4.60
N ILE A 25 11.58 -2.81 -5.14
CA ILE A 25 11.36 -1.42 -5.58
C ILE A 25 11.38 -1.37 -7.10
N LEU A 26 10.34 -0.81 -7.72
CA LEU A 26 10.28 -0.60 -9.16
C LEU A 26 10.65 0.85 -9.46
N LEU A 27 11.73 1.08 -10.21
CA LEU A 27 12.09 2.42 -10.66
C LEU A 27 11.42 2.72 -12.00
N ALA A 28 10.80 3.88 -12.06
CA ALA A 28 10.11 4.37 -13.24
C ALA A 28 10.63 5.75 -13.67
N ARG A 29 10.52 6.04 -14.96
CA ARG A 29 10.77 7.36 -15.53
C ARG A 29 9.64 8.33 -15.12
N ARG A 30 9.81 9.62 -15.42
CA ARG A 30 8.81 10.67 -15.10
C ARG A 30 7.47 10.49 -15.82
N ASP A 31 7.44 9.73 -16.90
CA ASP A 31 6.24 9.32 -17.64
C ASP A 31 5.56 8.08 -17.03
N GLY A 32 6.14 7.49 -15.98
CA GLY A 32 5.63 6.31 -15.29
C GLY A 32 6.07 4.99 -15.91
N VAL A 33 6.86 4.99 -16.99
CA VAL A 33 7.34 3.75 -17.59
C VAL A 33 8.43 3.14 -16.70
N PRO A 34 8.24 1.91 -16.18
CA PRO A 34 9.26 1.22 -15.40
C PRO A 34 10.47 0.89 -16.28
N TYR A 35 11.66 0.96 -15.71
CA TYR A 35 12.90 0.65 -16.43
C TYR A 35 13.82 -0.32 -15.69
N THR A 36 13.67 -0.49 -14.38
CA THR A 36 14.38 -1.53 -13.63
C THR A 36 13.64 -1.87 -12.34
N THR A 37 13.81 -3.11 -11.89
CA THR A 37 13.43 -3.56 -10.56
C THR A 37 14.68 -3.65 -9.70
N ILE A 38 14.57 -3.23 -8.44
CA ILE A 38 15.62 -3.31 -7.43
C ILE A 38 15.18 -4.33 -6.39
N THR A 39 16.04 -5.32 -6.19
CA THR A 39 15.94 -6.37 -5.17
C THR A 39 17.21 -6.34 -4.32
N ALA A 40 17.21 -7.05 -3.20
CA ALA A 40 18.46 -7.47 -2.58
C ALA A 40 19.02 -8.70 -3.32
N GLY A 41 20.11 -9.28 -2.81
CA GLY A 41 20.74 -10.45 -3.42
C GLY A 41 21.41 -10.15 -4.78
N THR A 42 21.42 -11.13 -5.67
CA THR A 42 21.96 -11.01 -7.03
C THR A 42 20.86 -11.18 -8.08
N HIS A 43 21.20 -10.96 -9.36
CA HIS A 43 20.25 -11.20 -10.45
C HIS A 43 19.84 -12.69 -10.56
N GLU A 44 20.78 -13.60 -10.32
CA GLU A 44 20.55 -15.05 -10.37
C GLU A 44 19.91 -15.61 -9.09
N ALA A 45 20.07 -14.90 -7.97
CA ALA A 45 19.52 -15.24 -6.66
C ALA A 45 18.97 -13.99 -5.97
N PRO A 46 17.84 -13.45 -6.46
CA PRO A 46 17.26 -12.22 -5.92
C PRO A 46 16.63 -12.47 -4.55
N GLU A 47 16.78 -11.48 -3.66
CA GLU A 47 16.19 -11.49 -2.32
C GLU A 47 15.24 -10.30 -2.15
N SER A 48 14.31 -10.41 -1.18
CA SER A 48 13.46 -9.29 -0.80
C SER A 48 14.32 -8.08 -0.40
N ILE A 49 13.94 -6.87 -0.87
CA ILE A 49 14.70 -5.63 -0.70
C ILE A 49 15.01 -5.27 0.76
N ALA A 50 14.19 -5.76 1.68
CA ALA A 50 14.42 -5.71 3.11
C ALA A 50 13.79 -6.94 3.78
N SER A 51 14.33 -7.32 4.94
CA SER A 51 13.83 -8.41 5.78
C SER A 51 13.72 -7.93 7.24
N PRO A 52 12.71 -8.38 8.00
CA PRO A 52 12.60 -8.04 9.41
C PRO A 52 13.81 -8.50 10.21
N PRO A 53 14.21 -7.77 11.27
CA PRO A 53 15.23 -8.23 12.20
C PRO A 53 14.87 -9.61 12.78
N GLY A 54 15.81 -10.55 12.75
CA GLY A 54 15.62 -11.89 13.29
C GLY A 54 14.83 -12.84 12.37
N ALA A 55 14.52 -12.46 11.13
CA ALA A 55 13.91 -13.36 10.16
C ALA A 55 14.81 -14.57 9.87
N VAL A 56 14.22 -15.77 9.89
CA VAL A 56 14.89 -17.03 9.58
C VAL A 56 14.07 -17.76 8.52
N ASN A 57 14.73 -18.22 7.46
CA ASN A 57 14.06 -18.95 6.36
C ASN A 57 12.83 -18.21 5.79
N GLY A 58 12.91 -16.87 5.70
CA GLY A 58 11.86 -16.02 5.13
C GLY A 58 10.71 -15.68 6.08
N ASP A 59 10.79 -16.00 7.38
CA ASP A 59 9.75 -15.70 8.36
C ASP A 59 10.33 -14.97 9.60
N PRO A 60 9.73 -13.85 10.04
CA PRO A 60 8.72 -13.06 9.33
C PRO A 60 9.29 -12.38 8.07
N TRP A 61 8.40 -11.87 7.21
CA TRP A 61 8.74 -11.07 6.03
C TRP A 61 8.12 -9.67 6.09
N TYR A 62 8.46 -8.84 5.11
CA TYR A 62 7.89 -7.51 4.95
C TYR A 62 6.99 -7.41 3.72
N TRP A 63 5.88 -6.71 3.89
CA TRP A 63 5.09 -6.13 2.81
C TRP A 63 5.17 -4.61 2.87
N ASN A 64 5.47 -3.98 1.74
CA ASN A 64 5.59 -2.54 1.64
C ASN A 64 4.22 -1.88 1.86
N GLY A 65 4.22 -0.83 2.68
CA GLY A 65 3.25 0.26 2.66
C GLY A 65 3.77 1.42 1.80
N ASP A 66 3.40 2.64 2.16
CA ASP A 66 3.83 3.85 1.48
C ASP A 66 5.21 4.34 1.96
N GLY A 67 5.86 5.15 1.13
CA GLY A 67 7.19 5.67 1.36
C GLY A 67 7.31 7.17 1.09
N ILE A 68 8.15 7.83 1.87
CA ILE A 68 8.37 9.27 1.76
C ILE A 68 9.85 9.60 1.95
N VAL A 69 10.32 10.66 1.29
CA VAL A 69 11.59 11.28 1.63
C VAL A 69 11.38 12.22 2.82
N ASP A 70 12.07 11.96 3.92
CA ASP A 70 12.02 12.76 5.14
C ASP A 70 13.40 12.86 5.78
N GLY A 71 13.81 14.08 6.14
CA GLY A 71 15.19 14.34 6.60
C GLY A 71 16.27 13.96 5.58
N GLY A 72 15.96 14.02 4.28
CA GLY A 72 16.88 13.66 3.19
C GLY A 72 17.07 12.16 2.96
N LYS A 73 16.28 11.30 3.62
CA LYS A 73 16.37 9.84 3.48
C LYS A 73 15.04 9.26 2.99
N LEU A 74 15.12 8.23 2.14
CA LEU A 74 13.95 7.44 1.77
C LEU A 74 13.54 6.56 2.94
N ARG A 75 12.31 6.74 3.41
CA ARG A 75 11.71 5.99 4.52
C ARG A 75 10.45 5.30 4.01
N VAL A 76 10.40 3.99 4.09
CA VAL A 76 9.28 3.18 3.56
C VAL A 76 8.70 2.36 4.69
N PHE A 77 7.39 2.47 4.90
CA PHE A 77 6.68 1.60 5.83
C PHE A 77 6.68 0.17 5.33
N GLN A 78 6.83 -0.76 6.26
CA GLN A 78 6.75 -2.19 6.01
C GLN A 78 5.83 -2.81 7.05
N GLY A 79 4.76 -3.45 6.60
CA GLY A 79 4.01 -4.37 7.44
C GLY A 79 4.85 -5.63 7.68
N ARG A 80 5.20 -5.91 8.93
CA ARG A 80 5.84 -7.15 9.35
C ARG A 80 4.80 -8.25 9.36
N ILE A 81 4.90 -9.19 8.43
CA ILE A 81 3.98 -10.32 8.30
C ILE A 81 4.70 -11.58 8.75
N GLY A 82 4.03 -12.46 9.47
CA GLY A 82 4.58 -13.77 9.80
C GLY A 82 3.54 -14.86 9.73
N LYS A 83 4.00 -16.10 9.79
CA LYS A 83 3.13 -17.28 9.81
C LYS A 83 2.22 -17.29 11.04
N THR A 84 1.02 -17.81 10.85
CA THR A 84 0.06 -18.09 11.92
C THR A 84 -0.30 -19.57 11.91
N ASP A 85 -1.00 -20.03 12.95
CA ASP A 85 -1.47 -21.42 13.07
C ASP A 85 -2.68 -21.74 12.15
N GLY A 86 -3.08 -20.82 11.26
CA GLY A 86 -4.15 -21.04 10.29
C GLY A 86 -3.77 -22.02 9.18
N ASP A 87 -4.74 -22.35 8.33
CA ASP A 87 -4.52 -23.18 7.15
C ASP A 87 -4.12 -22.32 5.92
N PRO A 88 -3.18 -22.79 5.07
CA PRO A 88 -2.92 -22.16 3.79
C PRO A 88 -4.20 -22.04 2.93
N PRO A 89 -4.35 -20.97 2.12
CA PRO A 89 -3.34 -19.95 1.83
C PRO A 89 -3.34 -18.77 2.83
N TRP A 90 -4.14 -18.79 3.90
CA TRP A 90 -4.36 -17.65 4.81
C TRP A 90 -3.65 -17.78 6.15
N ASN A 91 -2.63 -18.65 6.23
CA ASN A 91 -1.86 -18.95 7.44
C ASN A 91 -0.78 -17.92 7.76
N PHE A 92 -1.12 -16.64 7.66
CA PHE A 92 -0.23 -15.53 7.97
C PHE A 92 -0.99 -14.36 8.57
N GLY A 93 -0.27 -13.47 9.24
CA GLY A 93 -0.87 -12.35 9.95
C GLY A 93 0.11 -11.19 10.12
N TRP A 94 -0.46 -10.01 10.30
CA TRP A 94 0.32 -8.80 10.57
C TRP A 94 0.77 -8.79 12.03
N LEU A 95 2.08 -8.58 12.23
CA LEU A 95 2.77 -8.61 13.52
C LEU A 95 3.19 -7.22 14.01
N GLY A 96 2.98 -6.19 13.22
CA GLY A 96 3.40 -4.81 13.50
C GLY A 96 3.86 -4.09 12.24
N SER A 97 4.11 -2.78 12.37
CA SER A 97 4.62 -1.96 11.27
C SER A 97 5.97 -1.37 11.62
N ASP A 98 6.91 -1.49 10.70
CA ASP A 98 8.26 -0.96 10.81
C ASP A 98 8.48 0.09 9.72
N VAL A 99 9.47 0.96 9.90
CA VAL A 99 9.97 1.83 8.83
C VAL A 99 11.40 1.45 8.49
N VAL A 100 11.60 1.12 7.21
CA VAL A 100 12.92 0.89 6.63
C VAL A 100 13.44 2.21 6.08
N THR A 101 14.57 2.66 6.60
CA THR A 101 15.35 3.77 6.06
C THR A 101 16.36 3.21 5.06
N TYR A 102 16.30 3.67 3.81
CA TYR A 102 17.21 3.26 2.75
C TYR A 102 18.30 4.30 2.50
N ARG A 103 19.49 3.82 2.16
CA ARG A 103 20.57 4.62 1.55
C ARG A 103 20.22 4.96 0.09
N PRO A 104 20.94 5.91 -0.54
CA PRO A 104 20.71 6.26 -1.95
C PRO A 104 20.85 5.12 -2.95
N ASP A 105 21.58 4.06 -2.59
CA ASP A 105 21.74 2.83 -3.38
C ASP A 105 20.67 1.77 -3.07
N PHE A 106 19.63 2.11 -2.29
CA PHE A 106 18.57 1.23 -1.82
C PHE A 106 19.02 0.11 -0.86
N SER A 107 20.25 0.14 -0.34
CA SER A 107 20.62 -0.73 0.77
C SER A 107 19.93 -0.27 2.06
N VAL A 108 19.56 -1.23 2.92
CA VAL A 108 18.94 -0.94 4.22
C VAL A 108 19.95 -0.23 5.13
N GLU A 109 19.61 0.99 5.57
CA GLU A 109 20.40 1.73 6.55
C GLU A 109 19.98 1.38 7.98
N LYS A 110 18.67 1.44 8.25
CA LYS A 110 18.10 1.24 9.58
C LYS A 110 16.65 0.76 9.46
N ILE A 111 16.26 -0.11 10.37
CA ILE A 111 14.87 -0.52 10.59
C ILE A 111 14.43 0.05 11.94
N THR A 112 13.26 0.68 11.98
CA THR A 112 12.69 1.30 13.19
C THR A 112 11.26 0.83 13.39
N GLU A 113 10.97 0.18 14.51
CA GLU A 113 9.61 -0.21 14.87
C GLU A 113 8.74 1.02 15.16
N THR A 114 7.48 0.98 14.70
CA THR A 114 6.50 2.07 14.89
C THR A 114 5.56 1.79 16.06
N TYR A 115 4.38 2.41 16.05
CA TYR A 115 3.28 2.18 16.99
C TYR A 115 2.33 1.06 16.54
N GLY A 116 2.60 0.41 15.40
CA GLY A 116 1.78 -0.70 14.92
C GLY A 116 2.06 -1.96 15.72
N GLU A 117 1.06 -2.45 16.45
CA GLU A 117 1.08 -3.69 17.23
C GLU A 117 -0.16 -4.56 16.92
N PRO A 118 -0.10 -5.90 17.04
CA PRO A 118 -1.23 -6.78 16.77
C PRO A 118 -2.54 -6.34 17.45
N GLY A 119 -3.63 -6.27 16.69
CA GLY A 119 -4.93 -5.76 17.15
C GLY A 119 -5.04 -4.22 17.20
N GLY A 120 -3.93 -3.52 17.00
CA GLY A 120 -3.87 -2.07 16.82
C GLY A 120 -4.13 -1.64 15.38
N VAL A 121 -3.73 -0.40 15.08
CA VAL A 121 -3.80 0.14 13.73
C VAL A 121 -2.54 -0.25 12.95
N ASN A 122 -2.72 -0.81 11.76
CA ASN A 122 -1.63 -1.00 10.80
C ASN A 122 -1.30 0.34 10.15
N TRP A 123 -0.27 1.02 10.65
CA TRP A 123 0.16 2.33 10.17
C TRP A 123 1.03 2.23 8.91
N GLY A 124 0.95 3.25 8.05
CA GLY A 124 1.79 3.38 6.87
C GLY A 124 1.13 3.02 5.55
N ASN A 125 -0.20 2.92 5.53
CA ASN A 125 -0.97 2.67 4.30
C ASN A 125 -0.79 3.78 3.26
N GLU A 126 -0.70 5.03 3.70
CA GLU A 126 -0.49 6.22 2.88
C GLU A 126 0.21 7.30 3.72
N LEU A 127 1.07 8.10 3.11
CA LEU A 127 1.77 9.23 3.72
C LEU A 127 1.53 10.51 2.94
N VAL A 128 1.00 11.53 3.63
CA VAL A 128 0.68 12.81 2.99
C VAL A 128 1.33 13.97 3.72
N ARG A 129 2.20 14.71 3.04
CA ARG A 129 2.79 15.93 3.59
C ARG A 129 1.85 17.12 3.41
N VAL A 130 1.45 17.74 4.52
CA VAL A 130 0.59 18.94 4.53
C VAL A 130 1.15 19.95 5.52
N GLY A 131 1.60 21.10 5.01
CA GLY A 131 2.24 22.13 5.83
C GLY A 131 3.49 21.58 6.55
N SER A 132 3.54 21.77 7.87
CA SER A 132 4.66 21.34 8.72
C SER A 132 4.62 19.88 9.16
N HIS A 133 3.63 19.09 8.71
CA HIS A 133 3.41 17.73 9.16
C HIS A 133 3.37 16.71 8.03
N ILE A 134 3.71 15.47 8.38
CA ILE A 134 3.41 14.27 7.60
C ILE A 134 2.22 13.61 8.29
N TYR A 135 1.15 13.38 7.53
CA TYR A 135 -0.01 12.60 7.94
C TYR A 135 0.22 11.14 7.57
N ILE A 136 -0.01 10.26 8.52
CA ILE A 136 0.30 8.84 8.47
C ILE A 136 -1.02 8.10 8.59
N TYR A 137 -1.47 7.53 7.49
CA TYR A 137 -2.74 6.82 7.44
C TYR A 137 -2.52 5.35 7.81
N GLY A 138 -3.48 4.77 8.50
CA GLY A 138 -3.45 3.36 8.87
C GLY A 138 -4.78 2.68 8.66
N ASN A 139 -4.75 1.34 8.61
CA ASN A 139 -5.94 0.51 8.48
C ASN A 139 -6.13 -0.32 9.75
N LYS A 140 -7.36 -0.38 10.25
CA LYS A 140 -7.78 -1.37 11.24
C LYS A 140 -9.18 -1.83 10.90
N ASP A 141 -9.35 -3.14 10.68
CA ASP A 141 -10.65 -3.78 10.45
C ASP A 141 -11.49 -3.10 9.34
N GLY A 142 -10.83 -2.66 8.26
CA GLY A 142 -11.51 -1.98 7.16
C GLY A 142 -11.88 -0.52 7.45
N ALA A 143 -11.35 0.07 8.51
CA ALA A 143 -11.47 1.49 8.82
C ALA A 143 -10.12 2.22 8.73
N ALA A 144 -10.18 3.47 8.28
CA ALA A 144 -9.02 4.35 8.14
C ALA A 144 -8.82 5.19 9.41
N TYR A 145 -7.58 5.28 9.85
CA TYR A 145 -7.14 6.07 11.00
C TYR A 145 -6.01 7.01 10.57
N VAL A 146 -5.78 8.07 11.35
CA VAL A 146 -4.75 9.06 11.04
C VAL A 146 -3.91 9.40 12.25
N ALA A 147 -2.59 9.32 12.08
CA ALA A 147 -1.60 9.95 12.94
C ALA A 147 -0.88 11.07 12.16
N ARG A 148 -0.08 11.87 12.85
CA ARG A 148 0.83 12.82 12.22
C ARG A 148 2.10 13.00 13.03
N CYS A 149 3.16 13.39 12.35
CA CYS A 149 4.41 13.85 12.97
C CYS A 149 4.87 15.14 12.29
N ARG A 150 5.82 15.86 12.88
CA ARG A 150 6.48 16.99 12.20
C ARG A 150 7.33 16.48 11.04
N ASN A 151 7.48 17.31 10.00
CA ASN A 151 8.47 17.05 8.95
C ASN A 151 9.86 16.87 9.57
N GLY A 152 10.59 15.84 9.17
CA GLY A 152 11.89 15.43 9.70
C GLY A 152 11.80 14.44 10.87
N SER A 153 10.66 14.38 11.56
CA SER A 153 10.50 13.68 12.84
C SER A 153 9.80 12.32 12.73
N LEU A 154 9.63 11.76 11.53
CA LEU A 154 8.88 10.50 11.36
C LEU A 154 9.38 9.36 12.27
N MET A 155 10.67 9.35 12.60
CA MET A 155 11.32 8.33 13.45
C MET A 155 11.35 8.68 14.94
N GLU A 156 10.93 9.86 15.36
CA GLU A 156 11.18 10.38 16.72
C GLU A 156 10.18 9.91 17.78
N LYS A 157 9.36 8.89 17.48
CA LYS A 157 8.29 8.37 18.38
C LYS A 157 7.53 9.49 19.11
N ASP A 158 7.20 10.56 18.39
CA ASP A 158 6.47 11.74 18.85
C ASP A 158 5.15 11.95 18.09
N TRP A 159 4.60 10.87 17.52
CA TRP A 159 3.39 10.97 16.70
C TRP A 159 2.20 11.43 17.53
N GLN A 160 1.32 12.18 16.87
CA GLN A 160 0.04 12.57 17.41
C GLN A 160 -1.06 11.85 16.65
N PHE A 161 -2.03 11.30 17.36
CA PHE A 161 -3.11 10.46 16.85
C PHE A 161 -4.43 11.23 16.87
N TYR A 162 -5.18 11.19 15.78
CA TYR A 162 -6.40 11.95 15.63
C TYR A 162 -7.53 11.40 16.51
N THR A 163 -8.12 12.25 17.35
CA THR A 163 -9.18 11.86 18.31
C THR A 163 -10.60 12.10 17.81
N GLY A 164 -10.75 12.66 16.61
CA GLY A 164 -12.05 13.04 16.03
C GLY A 164 -12.30 14.56 16.06
N ASP A 165 -11.70 15.25 17.01
CA ASP A 165 -11.78 16.71 17.21
C ASP A 165 -10.43 17.35 17.58
N GLY A 166 -9.39 16.53 17.81
CA GLY A 166 -8.10 16.95 18.29
C GLY A 166 -7.01 15.91 18.03
N TRP A 167 -5.94 15.98 18.84
CA TRP A 167 -4.75 15.17 18.69
C TRP A 167 -4.25 14.72 20.06
N SER A 168 -3.99 13.42 20.20
CA SER A 168 -3.44 12.80 21.42
C SER A 168 -2.05 12.23 21.15
N THR A 169 -1.19 12.13 22.17
CA THR A 169 0.06 11.36 22.08
C THR A 169 -0.15 9.87 22.42
N ASP A 170 -1.34 9.49 22.87
CA ASP A 170 -1.73 8.10 23.11
C ASP A 170 -2.26 7.46 21.81
N PRO A 171 -1.61 6.42 21.27
CA PRO A 171 -2.10 5.70 20.10
C PRO A 171 -3.49 5.10 20.29
N GLY A 172 -3.86 4.70 21.51
CA GLY A 172 -5.15 4.10 21.83
C GLY A 172 -6.32 5.08 21.74
N ALA A 173 -6.04 6.38 21.74
CA ALA A 173 -7.05 7.43 21.59
C ALA A 173 -7.43 7.71 20.11
N ALA A 174 -6.77 7.06 19.15
CA ALA A 174 -7.06 7.24 17.74
C ALA A 174 -8.49 6.79 17.39
N THR A 175 -9.21 7.60 16.62
CA THR A 175 -10.53 7.24 16.08
C THR A 175 -10.52 7.14 14.56
N MET A 176 -11.48 6.39 14.02
CA MET A 176 -11.61 6.24 12.57
C MET A 176 -12.07 7.54 11.91
N ILE A 177 -11.54 7.83 10.73
CA ILE A 177 -11.94 8.97 9.88
C ILE A 177 -12.93 8.58 8.79
N THR A 178 -12.96 7.30 8.41
CA THR A 178 -13.92 6.67 7.50
C THR A 178 -13.82 5.16 7.64
N ASN A 179 -14.86 4.45 7.22
CA ASN A 179 -14.90 3.00 7.17
C ASN A 179 -15.05 2.47 5.74
N ASP A 180 -15.10 1.14 5.63
CA ASP A 180 -15.16 0.39 4.39
C ASP A 180 -14.06 0.77 3.39
N VAL A 181 -12.82 0.73 3.87
CA VAL A 181 -11.62 0.86 3.04
C VAL A 181 -10.95 -0.49 2.86
N GLY A 182 -10.44 -0.74 1.66
CA GLY A 182 -9.64 -1.93 1.35
C GLY A 182 -8.33 -1.99 2.14
N ALA A 183 -7.64 -3.14 2.05
CA ALA A 183 -6.36 -3.38 2.73
C ALA A 183 -5.28 -2.35 2.39
N SER A 184 -5.33 -1.75 1.19
CA SER A 184 -4.63 -0.51 0.85
C SER A 184 -5.60 0.51 0.25
N TYR A 185 -5.28 1.78 0.43
CA TYR A 185 -6.02 2.92 -0.08
C TYR A 185 -5.06 4.12 -0.16
N SER A 186 -5.42 5.12 -0.95
CA SER A 186 -4.65 6.36 -1.05
C SER A 186 -5.46 7.59 -0.69
N VAL A 187 -4.78 8.61 -0.16
CA VAL A 187 -5.34 9.94 0.12
C VAL A 187 -4.50 10.99 -0.58
N THR A 188 -4.95 11.42 -1.76
CA THR A 188 -4.15 12.31 -2.60
C THR A 188 -4.61 13.77 -2.48
N PRO A 189 -3.73 14.73 -2.13
CA PRO A 189 -4.03 16.15 -2.24
C PRO A 189 -4.22 16.54 -3.71
N MET A 190 -5.40 17.06 -4.05
CA MET A 190 -5.74 17.41 -5.42
C MET A 190 -6.70 18.60 -5.45
N SER A 191 -6.30 19.67 -6.15
CA SER A 191 -7.13 20.88 -6.34
C SER A 191 -7.69 21.48 -5.03
N GLY A 192 -6.87 21.51 -3.96
CA GLY A 192 -7.26 22.06 -2.65
C GLY A 192 -8.17 21.14 -1.82
N ARG A 193 -8.36 19.88 -2.23
CA ARG A 193 -9.08 18.85 -1.50
C ARG A 193 -8.19 17.63 -1.29
N PHE A 194 -8.68 16.68 -0.50
CA PHE A 194 -8.07 15.37 -0.32
C PHE A 194 -8.99 14.33 -0.94
N VAL A 195 -8.47 13.52 -1.86
CA VAL A 195 -9.21 12.47 -2.55
C VAL A 195 -8.81 11.12 -1.96
N LEU A 196 -9.76 10.47 -1.29
CA LEU A 196 -9.65 9.06 -0.90
C LEU A 196 -9.92 8.21 -2.13
N THR A 197 -9.03 7.29 -2.45
CA THR A 197 -9.26 6.21 -3.44
C THR A 197 -9.13 4.87 -2.74
N THR A 198 -10.15 4.03 -2.82
CA THR A 198 -10.23 2.77 -2.06
C THR A 198 -11.08 1.72 -2.79
N THR A 199 -11.14 0.51 -2.22
CA THR A 199 -12.09 -0.56 -2.54
C THR A 199 -12.97 -0.83 -1.32
N SER A 200 -14.03 -1.63 -1.48
CA SER A 200 -14.76 -2.14 -0.31
C SER A 200 -13.95 -3.21 0.42
N THR A 201 -14.28 -3.44 1.69
CA THR A 201 -13.84 -4.59 2.49
C THR A 201 -14.36 -5.93 1.94
N ALA A 202 -15.44 -5.90 1.15
CA ALA A 202 -16.03 -7.06 0.48
C ALA A 202 -15.23 -7.49 -0.78
N ILE A 203 -13.93 -7.75 -0.62
CA ILE A 203 -12.96 -8.00 -1.71
C ILE A 203 -13.38 -9.07 -2.72
N PHE A 204 -14.14 -10.09 -2.30
CA PHE A 204 -14.56 -11.20 -3.16
C PHE A 204 -15.85 -10.93 -3.95
N THR A 205 -16.63 -9.92 -3.57
CA THR A 205 -17.97 -9.67 -4.16
C THR A 205 -18.17 -8.26 -4.67
N ASP A 206 -17.37 -7.28 -4.22
CA ASP A 206 -17.41 -5.92 -4.72
C ASP A 206 -16.16 -5.57 -5.53
N HIS A 207 -16.32 -5.61 -6.85
CA HIS A 207 -15.23 -5.44 -7.81
C HIS A 207 -15.07 -3.98 -8.27
N LYS A 208 -15.28 -3.00 -7.38
CA LYS A 208 -15.25 -1.57 -7.72
C LYS A 208 -14.14 -0.79 -7.03
N ILE A 209 -13.67 0.26 -7.71
CA ILE A 209 -12.87 1.33 -7.14
C ILE A 209 -13.80 2.49 -6.80
N TYR A 210 -13.66 3.01 -5.59
CA TYR A 210 -14.42 4.11 -5.05
C TYR A 210 -13.53 5.33 -4.81
N VAL A 211 -14.11 6.52 -5.00
CA VAL A 211 -13.50 7.80 -4.59
C VAL A 211 -14.41 8.56 -3.64
N ALA A 212 -13.81 9.24 -2.67
CA ALA A 212 -14.47 10.25 -1.84
C ALA A 212 -13.57 11.48 -1.71
N SER A 213 -14.12 12.62 -1.29
CA SER A 213 -13.31 13.82 -1.06
C SER A 213 -13.58 14.49 0.29
N ALA A 214 -12.56 15.15 0.81
CA ALA A 214 -12.60 15.95 2.03
C ALA A 214 -11.90 17.31 1.82
N SER A 215 -12.21 18.29 2.66
CA SER A 215 -11.51 19.58 2.70
C SER A 215 -10.27 19.57 3.61
N SER A 216 -10.07 18.50 4.39
CA SER A 216 -9.00 18.33 5.36
C SER A 216 -8.43 16.91 5.26
N PRO A 217 -7.14 16.68 5.59
CA PRO A 217 -6.54 15.34 5.52
C PRO A 217 -7.22 14.34 6.47
N VAL A 218 -7.83 14.81 7.56
CA VAL A 218 -8.54 13.95 8.53
C VAL A 218 -10.04 13.83 8.23
N GLY A 219 -10.50 14.31 7.07
CA GLY A 219 -11.91 14.29 6.73
C GLY A 219 -12.70 15.51 7.24
N PRO A 220 -14.04 15.39 7.36
CA PRO A 220 -14.81 14.21 7.01
C PRO A 220 -14.76 13.94 5.49
N PHE A 221 -14.58 12.67 5.13
CA PHE A 221 -14.72 12.24 3.74
C PHE A 221 -16.20 12.13 3.39
N GLY A 222 -16.61 12.73 2.29
CA GLY A 222 -17.99 12.65 1.80
C GLY A 222 -18.38 11.25 1.32
N ALA A 223 -19.59 11.13 0.79
CA ALA A 223 -20.07 9.87 0.21
C ALA A 223 -19.12 9.37 -0.89
N ARG A 224 -18.84 8.06 -0.87
CA ARG A 224 -18.03 7.38 -1.87
C ARG A 224 -18.81 7.25 -3.18
N THR A 225 -18.13 7.47 -4.30
CA THR A 225 -18.64 7.29 -5.66
C THR A 225 -17.86 6.16 -6.33
N ALA A 226 -18.56 5.15 -6.86
CA ALA A 226 -17.91 4.13 -7.69
C ALA A 226 -17.49 4.75 -9.03
N VAL A 227 -16.23 4.61 -9.40
CA VAL A 227 -15.66 5.23 -10.61
C VAL A 227 -15.12 4.22 -11.61
N TYR A 228 -14.93 2.98 -11.19
CA TYR A 228 -14.43 1.91 -12.03
C TYR A 228 -14.87 0.55 -11.48
N THR A 229 -15.14 -0.40 -12.38
CA THR A 229 -15.38 -1.81 -12.05
C THR A 229 -14.30 -2.64 -12.74
N ALA A 230 -13.54 -3.43 -11.97
CA ALA A 230 -12.48 -4.26 -12.52
C ALA A 230 -13.09 -5.44 -13.30
N PRO A 231 -12.74 -5.61 -14.60
CA PRO A 231 -13.30 -6.68 -15.42
C PRO A 231 -12.80 -8.07 -15.00
N GLU A 232 -11.68 -8.16 -14.29
CA GLU A 232 -11.16 -9.43 -13.78
C GLU A 232 -11.95 -9.97 -12.58
N GLY A 233 -12.65 -9.11 -11.85
CA GLY A 233 -13.35 -9.49 -10.62
C GLY A 233 -14.51 -10.44 -10.89
N GLY A 234 -14.50 -11.61 -10.22
CA GLY A 234 -15.57 -12.61 -10.33
C GLY A 234 -15.46 -13.50 -11.57
N VAL A 235 -14.39 -13.39 -12.37
CA VAL A 235 -14.10 -14.29 -13.48
C VAL A 235 -13.40 -15.54 -12.94
N GLY A 236 -14.11 -16.67 -12.88
CA GLY A 236 -13.57 -17.88 -12.27
C GLY A 236 -13.27 -17.66 -10.78
N ASN A 237 -12.03 -17.93 -10.36
CA ASN A 237 -11.59 -17.72 -8.97
C ASN A 237 -10.91 -16.36 -8.74
N LEU A 238 -10.90 -15.48 -9.75
CA LEU A 238 -10.20 -14.21 -9.69
C LEU A 238 -10.94 -13.18 -8.83
N TYR A 239 -10.17 -12.40 -8.07
CA TYR A 239 -10.66 -11.23 -7.36
C TYR A 239 -9.81 -10.00 -7.67
N ALA A 240 -10.52 -8.92 -7.95
CA ALA A 240 -10.00 -7.60 -8.26
C ALA A 240 -11.16 -6.59 -8.13
N PRO A 241 -10.89 -5.30 -7.94
CA PRO A 241 -9.59 -4.70 -7.63
C PRO A 241 -9.28 -4.85 -6.12
N TYR A 242 -8.01 -4.94 -5.77
CA TYR A 242 -7.56 -4.77 -4.38
C TYR A 242 -6.23 -4.03 -4.31
N ASN A 243 -5.80 -3.63 -3.11
CA ASN A 243 -4.59 -2.85 -2.85
C ASN A 243 -4.45 -1.65 -3.80
N VAL A 244 -5.49 -0.83 -3.87
CA VAL A 244 -5.47 0.34 -4.75
C VAL A 244 -4.47 1.37 -4.24
N ALA A 245 -3.74 1.97 -5.18
CA ALA A 245 -2.77 3.02 -4.89
C ALA A 245 -2.87 4.13 -5.94
N ALA A 246 -2.78 5.37 -5.50
CA ALA A 246 -2.73 6.54 -6.37
C ALA A 246 -1.29 6.93 -6.71
N HIS A 247 -1.08 7.42 -7.93
CA HIS A 247 0.24 7.77 -8.44
C HIS A 247 0.32 9.26 -8.82
N PRO A 248 0.31 10.19 -7.85
CA PRO A 248 0.30 11.63 -8.13
C PRO A 248 1.54 12.09 -8.93
N GLY A 249 2.69 11.44 -8.77
CA GLY A 249 3.93 11.78 -9.49
C GLY A 249 3.82 11.65 -11.03
N ILE A 250 2.97 10.75 -11.51
CA ILE A 250 2.74 10.53 -12.96
C ILE A 250 1.35 11.01 -13.40
N SER A 251 0.56 11.53 -12.46
CA SER A 251 -0.73 12.17 -12.72
C SER A 251 -0.55 13.59 -13.26
N ARG A 252 -1.53 14.10 -14.04
CA ARG A 252 -1.44 15.41 -14.70
C ARG A 252 -2.77 16.15 -14.61
N GLY A 253 -2.71 17.46 -14.37
CA GLY A 253 -3.89 18.32 -14.39
C GLY A 253 -4.99 17.86 -13.43
N ARG A 254 -6.13 17.44 -13.98
CA ARG A 254 -7.28 16.91 -13.23
C ARG A 254 -7.43 15.40 -13.36
N GLU A 255 -6.37 14.72 -13.72
CA GLU A 255 -6.32 13.27 -13.85
C GLU A 255 -5.63 12.68 -12.62
N LEU A 256 -6.07 11.51 -12.18
CA LEU A 256 -5.38 10.69 -11.19
C LEU A 256 -5.15 9.30 -11.79
N ILE A 257 -3.89 8.89 -11.83
CA ILE A 257 -3.51 7.53 -12.21
C ILE A 257 -3.60 6.66 -10.96
N ILE A 258 -4.37 5.59 -11.04
CA ILE A 258 -4.55 4.60 -9.98
C ILE A 258 -4.04 3.26 -10.48
N SER A 259 -3.38 2.51 -9.62
CA SER A 259 -3.16 1.07 -9.84
C SER A 259 -4.02 0.23 -8.92
N TYR A 260 -4.33 -0.98 -9.34
CA TYR A 260 -4.92 -2.03 -8.51
C TYR A 260 -4.27 -3.38 -8.80
N ASN A 261 -4.33 -4.30 -7.84
CA ASN A 261 -3.89 -5.67 -8.02
C ASN A 261 -5.04 -6.60 -8.43
N VAL A 262 -4.66 -7.66 -9.15
CA VAL A 262 -5.50 -8.81 -9.51
C VAL A 262 -4.85 -10.04 -8.85
N ASN A 263 -5.67 -10.95 -8.34
CA ASN A 263 -5.20 -12.21 -7.77
C ASN A 263 -6.29 -13.30 -7.88
N SER A 264 -5.97 -14.51 -7.46
CA SER A 264 -6.87 -15.66 -7.47
C SER A 264 -6.96 -16.33 -6.10
N GLN A 265 -8.09 -16.97 -5.83
CA GLN A 265 -8.23 -17.90 -4.71
C GLN A 265 -7.53 -19.25 -4.97
N SER A 266 -7.04 -19.49 -6.19
CA SER A 266 -6.25 -20.67 -6.55
C SER A 266 -4.85 -20.27 -7.02
N GLY A 267 -3.82 -20.88 -6.42
CA GLY A 267 -2.43 -20.67 -6.84
C GLY A 267 -2.16 -21.12 -8.29
N ASP A 268 -2.87 -22.15 -8.76
CA ASP A 268 -2.73 -22.66 -10.13
C ASP A 268 -3.13 -21.61 -11.17
N ASP A 269 -4.11 -20.76 -10.87
CA ASP A 269 -4.51 -19.68 -11.78
C ASP A 269 -3.39 -18.63 -11.94
N LEU A 270 -2.57 -18.44 -10.91
CA LEU A 270 -1.43 -17.52 -10.95
C LEU A 270 -0.28 -18.08 -11.80
N LEU A 271 -0.07 -19.39 -11.74
CA LEU A 271 0.93 -20.09 -12.56
C LEU A 271 0.47 -20.26 -14.01
N ALA A 272 -0.83 -20.46 -14.24
CA ALA A 272 -1.39 -20.63 -15.57
C ALA A 272 -1.38 -19.35 -16.40
N ASN A 273 -1.45 -18.17 -15.77
CA ASN A 273 -1.41 -16.89 -16.47
C ASN A 273 -0.84 -15.78 -15.57
N ALA A 274 0.34 -15.27 -15.93
CA ALA A 274 1.03 -14.20 -15.23
C ALA A 274 0.21 -12.90 -15.10
N ASN A 275 -0.78 -12.67 -15.98
CA ASN A 275 -1.65 -11.50 -15.90
C ASN A 275 -2.64 -11.56 -14.73
N ASN A 276 -2.82 -12.73 -14.10
CA ASN A 276 -3.62 -12.91 -12.88
C ASN A 276 -2.89 -12.43 -11.61
N ASN A 277 -1.63 -12.01 -11.72
CA ASN A 277 -0.85 -11.46 -10.60
C ASN A 277 -0.02 -10.21 -11.02
N ARG A 278 -0.57 -9.39 -11.92
CA ARG A 278 0.05 -8.13 -12.38
C ARG A 278 -0.83 -6.94 -12.07
N PRO A 279 -0.26 -5.77 -11.73
CA PRO A 279 -1.06 -4.58 -11.52
C PRO A 279 -1.75 -4.13 -12.81
N ARG A 280 -2.91 -3.50 -12.66
CA ARG A 280 -3.61 -2.77 -13.71
C ARG A 280 -3.58 -1.29 -13.38
N PHE A 281 -3.58 -0.45 -14.41
CA PHE A 281 -3.60 1.00 -14.25
C PHE A 281 -4.86 1.56 -14.88
N VAL A 282 -5.52 2.47 -14.16
CA VAL A 282 -6.69 3.21 -14.64
C VAL A 282 -6.46 4.70 -14.45
N LYS A 283 -7.02 5.47 -15.38
CA LYS A 283 -7.03 6.92 -15.30
C LYS A 283 -8.42 7.39 -14.88
N ILE A 284 -8.47 8.15 -13.79
CA ILE A 284 -9.69 8.81 -13.34
C ILE A 284 -9.59 10.30 -13.69
N ASN A 285 -10.62 10.83 -14.35
CA ASN A 285 -10.72 12.26 -14.70
C ASN A 285 -11.68 12.96 -13.74
N PHE A 286 -11.23 14.03 -13.09
CA PHE A 286 -12.04 14.82 -12.18
C PHE A 286 -12.62 16.04 -12.90
N THR A 287 -13.94 16.16 -12.89
CA THR A 287 -14.64 17.38 -13.30
C THR A 287 -14.79 18.31 -12.10
N ARG A 288 -14.74 19.63 -12.32
CA ARG A 288 -15.22 20.56 -11.29
C ARG A 288 -16.72 20.35 -11.15
N SER A 289 -17.19 20.14 -9.93
CA SER A 289 -18.59 20.41 -9.61
C SER A 289 -18.85 21.88 -9.96
N GLY A 290 -19.85 22.15 -10.80
CA GLY A 290 -20.31 23.51 -11.07
C GLY A 290 -20.69 24.19 -9.75
N GLY A 291 -20.29 25.45 -9.60
CA GLY A 291 -20.78 26.31 -8.53
C GLY A 291 -22.18 26.83 -8.82
#